data_AF-A0A9E1ZB99-F1
#
_entry.id   AF-A0A9E1ZB99-F1
#
_cell.length_a   1.000
_cell.length_b   1.000
_cell.length_c   1.000
_cell.angle_alpha   90.00
_cell.angle_beta   90.00
_cell.angle_gamma   90.00
#
_symmetry.space_group_name_H-M   'P 1'
#
loop_
_entity.id
_entity.type
_entity.pdbx_description
1 polymer ?
#
loop_
_entity_poly.entity_id
_entity_poly.type
_entity_poly.pdbx_seq_one_letter_code
_entity_poly.pdbx_strand_id
1 'polypeptide(L)'
;MTQLSVFDVAGPVMVGPSSSHTAGACKIGQFARALFHTTPTKATFYLHGSFAEVYKGHATDKALISGVMKLRTSDPRIKEAFKIAKAKHIECVFKKKDLGEKFHPNTVQIVLENSS
;
A
#
# COMPACT_ATOMS: atom_id res chain seq x y z
N MET A 1 30.10 -8.01 9.90
CA MET A 1 28.93 -8.68 10.51
C MET A 1 27.93 -7.58 10.83
N THR A 2 26.81 -7.51 10.12
CA THR A 2 25.80 -6.46 10.33
C THR A 2 25.16 -6.69 11.71
N GLN A 3 25.31 -5.74 12.63
CA GLN A 3 24.67 -5.81 13.94
C GLN A 3 23.15 -5.64 13.73
N LEU A 4 22.40 -6.71 13.89
CA LEU A 4 20.94 -6.70 13.91
C LEU A 4 20.49 -6.11 15.24
N SER A 5 19.84 -4.95 15.20
CA SER A 5 19.19 -4.35 16.35
C SER A 5 17.88 -5.07 16.66
N VAL A 6 17.44 -5.06 17.92
CA VAL A 6 16.09 -5.52 18.29
C VAL A 6 15.01 -4.77 17.51
N PHE A 7 15.28 -3.53 17.09
CA PHE A 7 14.37 -2.72 16.26
C PHE A 7 14.36 -3.16 14.78
N ASP A 8 15.36 -3.91 14.32
CA ASP A 8 15.38 -4.51 12.98
C ASP A 8 14.56 -5.81 12.94
N VAL A 9 14.42 -6.48 14.09
CA VAL A 9 13.69 -7.75 14.24
C VAL A 9 12.23 -7.50 14.66
N ALA A 10 12.00 -6.56 15.58
CA ALA A 10 10.68 -6.17 16.03
C ALA A 10 10.06 -5.19 15.02
N GLY A 11 9.27 -5.72 14.08
CA GLY A 11 8.47 -4.91 13.17
C GLY A 11 7.51 -3.97 13.92
N PRO A 12 7.11 -2.84 13.31
CA PRO A 12 6.21 -1.89 13.95
C PRO A 12 4.85 -2.55 14.25
N VAL A 13 4.19 -2.09 15.32
CA VAL A 13 2.79 -2.46 15.60
C VAL A 13 1.96 -2.17 14.34
N MET A 14 1.21 -3.17 13.90
CA MET A 14 0.46 -3.13 12.65
C MET A 14 -0.92 -3.75 12.81
N VAL A 15 -1.84 -3.34 11.94
CA VAL A 15 -3.14 -3.97 11.77
C VAL A 15 -3.10 -4.80 10.50
N GLY A 16 -3.23 -6.12 10.60
CA GLY A 16 -3.30 -7.03 9.45
C GLY A 16 -2.58 -8.35 9.66
N PRO A 17 -2.85 -9.36 8.81
CA PRO A 17 -2.30 -10.71 8.96
C PRO A 17 -0.82 -10.82 8.55
N SER A 18 -0.28 -9.83 7.81
CA SER A 18 1.04 -9.94 7.20
C SER A 18 1.79 -8.60 7.19
N SER A 19 3.04 -8.62 7.67
CA SER A 19 3.90 -7.44 7.73
C SER A 19 4.30 -6.91 6.36
N SER A 20 4.62 -7.77 5.40
CA SER A 20 4.97 -7.35 4.03
C SER A 20 3.74 -6.84 3.28
N HIS A 21 2.66 -7.61 3.33
CA HIS A 21 1.45 -7.35 2.54
C HIS A 21 0.58 -6.24 3.12
N THR A 22 0.69 -5.93 4.42
CA THR A 22 -0.09 -4.87 5.06
C THR A 22 0.78 -3.70 5.50
N ALA A 23 1.76 -3.91 6.40
CA ALA A 23 2.59 -2.80 6.87
C ALA A 23 3.52 -2.25 5.77
N GLY A 24 4.18 -3.14 5.02
CA GLY A 24 5.03 -2.78 3.87
C GLY A 24 4.23 -2.07 2.78
N ALA A 25 3.12 -2.67 2.34
CA ALA A 25 2.23 -2.08 1.34
C ALA A 25 1.68 -0.70 1.77
N CYS A 26 1.32 -0.52 3.04
CA CYS A 26 0.88 0.77 3.55
C CYS A 26 2.00 1.82 3.50
N LYS A 27 3.24 1.45 3.89
CA LYS A 27 4.41 2.34 3.75
C LYS A 27 4.68 2.73 2.29
N ILE A 28 4.55 1.80 1.34
CA ILE A 28 4.69 2.09 -0.09
C ILE A 28 3.66 3.15 -0.53
N GLY A 29 2.40 2.99 -0.12
CA GLY A 29 1.35 3.99 -0.39
C GLY A 29 1.63 5.36 0.23
N GLN A 30 2.15 5.39 1.47
CA GLN A 30 2.56 6.63 2.14
C GLN A 30 3.68 7.33 1.38
N PHE A 31 4.66 6.57 0.88
CA PHE A 31 5.78 7.11 0.12
C PHE A 31 5.31 7.69 -1.21
N ALA A 32 4.49 6.97 -1.98
CA ALA A 32 3.88 7.49 -3.20
C ALA A 32 3.09 8.79 -2.94
N ARG A 33 2.34 8.83 -1.84
CA ARG A 33 1.61 10.02 -1.42
C ARG A 33 2.50 11.19 -1.02
N ALA A 34 3.63 10.93 -0.38
CA ALA A 34 4.60 11.96 -0.02
C ALA A 34 5.21 12.60 -1.27
N LEU A 35 5.54 11.79 -2.28
CA LEU A 35 6.04 12.26 -3.58
C LEU A 35 5.00 13.05 -4.39
N PHE A 36 3.72 12.72 -4.26
CA PHE A 36 2.64 13.41 -4.99
C PHE A 36 2.19 14.73 -4.35
N HIS A 37 2.60 15.00 -3.09
CA HIS A 37 2.36 16.21 -2.30
C HIS A 37 0.89 16.54 -1.93
N THR A 38 -0.08 16.30 -2.81
CA THR A 38 -1.51 16.65 -2.64
C THR A 38 -2.40 15.42 -2.47
N THR A 39 -3.71 15.58 -2.26
CA THR A 39 -4.65 14.45 -2.26
C THR A 39 -5.02 14.07 -3.68
N PRO A 40 -4.68 12.85 -4.15
CA PRO A 40 -5.06 12.42 -5.49
C PRO A 40 -6.57 12.29 -5.59
N THR A 41 -7.14 12.62 -6.74
CA THR A 41 -8.52 12.27 -7.08
C THR A 41 -8.62 10.84 -7.60
N LYS A 42 -7.51 10.28 -8.10
CA LYS A 42 -7.43 8.89 -8.58
C LYS A 42 -6.10 8.22 -8.22
N ALA A 43 -6.18 6.96 -7.80
CA ALA A 43 -5.04 6.10 -7.52
C ALA A 43 -5.20 4.76 -8.23
N THR A 44 -4.30 4.45 -9.17
CA THR A 44 -4.23 3.17 -9.86
C THR A 44 -3.03 2.35 -9.35
N PHE A 45 -3.29 1.13 -8.90
CA PHE A 45 -2.30 0.20 -8.38
C PHE A 45 -2.15 -1.00 -9.33
N TYR A 46 -0.97 -1.13 -9.93
CA TYR A 46 -0.58 -2.27 -10.75
C TYR A 46 0.24 -3.24 -9.91
N LEU A 47 -0.38 -4.35 -9.52
CA LEU A 47 0.20 -5.35 -8.64
C LEU A 47 0.96 -6.40 -9.44
N HIS A 48 2.18 -6.71 -9.03
CA HIS A 48 3.03 -7.74 -9.62
C HIS A 48 3.17 -8.95 -8.68
N GLY A 49 3.49 -10.13 -9.22
CA GLY A 49 3.80 -11.34 -8.46
C GLY A 49 2.81 -11.67 -7.34
N SER A 50 3.33 -12.00 -6.15
CA SER A 50 2.54 -12.32 -4.96
C SER A 50 1.56 -11.21 -4.57
N PHE A 51 1.90 -9.93 -4.76
CA PHE A 51 0.92 -8.86 -4.55
C PHE A 51 -0.29 -9.03 -5.47
N ALA A 52 -0.10 -9.40 -6.73
CA ALA A 52 -1.21 -9.61 -7.67
C ALA A 52 -2.09 -10.81 -7.31
N GLU A 53 -1.52 -11.83 -6.67
CA GLU A 53 -2.19 -13.09 -6.35
C GLU A 53 -3.08 -12.96 -5.10
N VAL A 54 -2.55 -12.40 -4.02
CA VAL A 54 -3.19 -12.48 -2.68
C VAL A 54 -3.62 -11.14 -2.09
N TYR A 55 -3.62 -10.04 -2.86
CA TYR A 55 -3.87 -8.70 -2.31
C TYR A 55 -5.16 -8.55 -1.49
N LYS A 56 -6.23 -9.26 -1.85
CA LYS A 56 -7.50 -9.22 -1.10
C LYS A 56 -7.41 -10.02 0.20
N GLY A 57 -6.81 -11.21 0.16
CA GLY A 57 -6.69 -12.11 1.30
C GLY A 57 -5.76 -11.56 2.39
N HIS A 58 -4.72 -10.83 2.00
CA HIS A 58 -3.75 -10.22 2.93
C HIS A 58 -3.95 -8.71 3.13
N ALA A 59 -5.10 -8.17 2.69
CA ALA A 59 -5.47 -6.76 2.84
C ALA A 59 -4.46 -5.75 2.25
N THR A 60 -3.71 -6.14 1.22
CA THR A 60 -2.75 -5.29 0.52
C THR A 60 -3.42 -4.14 -0.19
N ASP A 61 -4.61 -4.35 -0.77
CA ASP A 61 -5.42 -3.27 -1.34
C ASP A 61 -5.73 -2.19 -0.31
N LYS A 62 -6.28 -2.60 0.83
CA LYS A 62 -6.66 -1.72 1.92
C LYS A 62 -5.44 -0.98 2.47
N ALA A 63 -4.32 -1.67 2.63
CA ALA A 63 -3.06 -1.07 3.06
C ALA A 63 -2.55 0.00 2.08
N LEU A 64 -2.50 -0.30 0.78
CA LEU A 64 -2.05 0.64 -0.25
C LEU A 64 -2.92 1.91 -0.26
N ILE A 65 -4.24 1.74 -0.26
CA ILE A 65 -5.20 2.86 -0.18
C ILE A 65 -4.98 3.67 1.11
N SER A 66 -4.84 2.98 2.25
CA SER A 66 -4.61 3.62 3.55
C SER A 66 -3.33 4.45 3.55
N GLY A 67 -2.27 3.93 2.94
CA GLY A 67 -1.01 4.67 2.77
C GLY A 67 -1.19 5.92 1.92
N VAL A 68 -1.91 5.81 0.79
CA VAL A 68 -2.21 6.97 -0.07
C VAL A 68 -3.04 8.04 0.66
N MET A 69 -3.82 7.65 1.66
CA MET A 69 -4.58 8.55 2.53
C MET A 69 -3.83 9.01 3.79
N LYS A 70 -2.53 8.72 3.91
CA LYS A 70 -1.65 9.04 5.05
C LYS A 70 -2.06 8.39 6.39
N LEU A 71 -2.77 7.27 6.35
CA LEU A 71 -3.02 6.48 7.57
C LEU A 71 -1.76 5.72 7.99
N ARG A 72 -1.58 5.53 9.29
CA ARG A 72 -0.46 4.75 9.85
C ARG A 72 -0.73 3.25 9.72
N THR A 73 0.33 2.44 9.72
CA THR A 73 0.24 0.96 9.65
C THR A 73 -0.52 0.33 10.83
N SER A 74 -0.55 1.01 11.97
CA SER A 74 -1.29 0.61 13.18
C SER A 74 -2.73 1.14 13.23
N ASP A 75 -3.16 1.91 12.22
CA ASP A 75 -4.47 2.55 12.27
C ASP A 75 -5.59 1.52 12.08
N PRO A 76 -6.52 1.37 13.04
CA PRO A 76 -7.60 0.38 12.94
C PRO A 76 -8.54 0.66 11.76
N ARG A 77 -8.53 1.88 11.21
CA ARG A 77 -9.33 2.29 10.07
C ARG A 77 -8.84 1.71 8.74
N ILE A 78 -7.70 1.01 8.69
CA ILE A 78 -7.24 0.30 7.48
C ILE A 78 -8.33 -0.66 6.96
N LYS A 79 -9.08 -1.31 7.85
CA LYS A 79 -10.20 -2.19 7.43
C LYS A 79 -11.31 -1.45 6.65
N GLU A 80 -11.41 -0.13 6.82
CA GLU A 80 -12.38 0.77 6.20
C GLU A 80 -11.80 1.57 5.02
N ALA A 81 -10.60 1.23 4.54
CA ALA A 81 -9.86 2.02 3.56
C ALA A 81 -10.69 2.46 2.34
N PHE A 82 -11.45 1.53 1.73
CA PHE A 82 -12.31 1.83 0.59
C PHE A 82 -13.43 2.82 0.92
N LYS A 83 -14.04 2.71 2.10
CA LYS A 83 -15.09 3.64 2.57
C LYS A 83 -14.53 5.05 2.74
N ILE A 84 -13.35 5.16 3.33
CA ILE A 84 -12.68 6.44 3.56
C ILE A 84 -12.23 7.06 2.24
N ALA A 85 -11.69 6.26 1.31
CA ALA A 85 -11.32 6.73 -0.02
C ALA A 85 -12.52 7.29 -0.78
N LYS A 86 -13.66 6.57 -0.75
CA LYS A 86 -14.92 7.04 -1.34
C LYS A 86 -15.39 8.36 -0.72
N ALA A 87 -15.35 8.48 0.61
CA ALA A 87 -15.72 9.71 1.31
C ALA A 87 -14.78 10.89 1.01
N LYS A 88 -13.55 10.61 0.60
CA LYS A 88 -12.55 11.60 0.14
C LYS A 88 -12.58 11.83 -1.37
N HIS A 89 -13.55 11.25 -2.07
CA HIS A 89 -13.66 11.32 -3.54
C HIS A 89 -12.42 10.84 -4.28
N ILE A 90 -11.74 9.81 -3.74
CA ILE A 90 -10.57 9.18 -4.36
C ILE A 90 -11.02 7.92 -5.08
N GLU A 91 -10.95 7.92 -6.41
CA GLU A 91 -11.14 6.71 -7.22
C GLU A 91 -9.94 5.78 -7.03
N CYS A 92 -10.19 4.51 -6.67
CA CYS A 92 -9.14 3.51 -6.44
C CYS A 92 -9.30 2.36 -7.43
N VAL A 93 -8.26 2.09 -8.22
CA VAL A 93 -8.28 1.04 -9.26
C VAL A 93 -7.15 0.05 -9.01
N PHE A 94 -7.45 -1.24 -9.05
CA PHE A 94 -6.45 -2.31 -8.93
C PHE A 94 -6.40 -3.13 -10.21
N LYS A 95 -5.18 -3.32 -10.73
CA LYS A 95 -4.91 -4.12 -11.91
C LYS A 95 -3.75 -5.07 -11.61
N LYS A 96 -3.82 -6.28 -12.14
CA LYS A 96 -2.65 -7.18 -12.15
C LYS A 96 -1.76 -6.80 -13.32
N LYS A 97 -0.44 -6.78 -13.12
CA LYS A 97 0.52 -6.48 -14.16
C LYS A 97 1.83 -7.21 -13.87
N ASP A 98 2.30 -7.98 -14.85
CA ASP A 98 3.66 -8.45 -14.81
C ASP A 98 4.62 -7.29 -15.15
N LEU A 99 5.57 -7.01 -14.25
CA LEU A 99 6.56 -5.95 -14.43
C LEU A 99 7.88 -6.51 -14.99
N GLY A 100 7.98 -7.84 -15.16
CA GLY A 100 9.15 -8.57 -15.62
C GLY A 100 9.98 -9.14 -14.48
N GLU A 101 10.84 -10.10 -14.82
CA GLU A 101 11.57 -10.95 -13.87
C GLU A 101 12.54 -10.19 -12.94
N LYS A 102 12.96 -8.98 -13.32
CA LYS A 102 13.86 -8.15 -12.50
C LYS A 102 13.21 -7.56 -11.25
N PHE A 103 11.88 -7.58 -11.16
CA PHE A 103 11.15 -7.01 -10.02
C PHE A 103 10.82 -8.09 -8.99
N HIS A 104 10.92 -7.73 -7.71
CA HIS A 104 10.57 -8.63 -6.61
C HIS A 104 9.05 -8.92 -6.63
N PRO A 105 8.58 -10.14 -6.30
CA PRO A 105 7.14 -10.49 -6.33
C PRO A 105 6.21 -9.60 -5.49
N ASN A 106 6.75 -8.87 -4.50
CA ASN A 106 6.03 -7.88 -3.69
C ASN A 106 6.25 -6.45 -4.22
N THR A 107 6.09 -6.26 -5.53
CA THR A 107 6.23 -4.96 -6.19
C THR A 107 4.86 -4.43 -6.61
N VAL A 108 4.68 -3.12 -6.52
CA VAL A 108 3.51 -2.40 -7.04
C VAL A 108 3.98 -1.16 -7.79
N GLN A 109 3.39 -0.91 -8.96
CA GLN A 109 3.48 0.38 -9.63
C GLN A 109 2.23 1.19 -9.26
N ILE A 110 2.43 2.42 -8.76
CA ILE A 110 1.35 3.32 -8.34
C ILE A 110 1.31 4.52 -9.29
N VAL A 111 0.13 4.82 -9.81
CA VAL A 111 -0.14 6.04 -10.59
C VAL A 111 -1.13 6.88 -9.81
N LEU A 112 -0.73 8.09 -9.42
CA LEU A 112 -1.55 9.06 -8.71
C LEU A 112 -1.83 10.25 -9.63
N GLU A 113 -3.09 10.66 -9.68
CA GLU A 113 -3.57 11.69 -10.59
C GLU A 113 -4.51 12.65 -9.86
N ASN A 114 -4.48 13.91 -10.26
CA ASN A 114 -5.53 14.89 -9.95
C ASN A 114 -6.31 15.14 -11.23
N SER A 115 -7.63 15.28 -11.09
CA SER A 115 -8.47 15.76 -12.17
C SER A 115 -8.04 17.19 -12.49
N SER A 116 -7.69 17.44 -13.75
CA SER A 116 -7.44 18.79 -14.27
C SER A 116 -8.71 19.64 -14.24
#